data_AF-A0A3D4PZ11-F1
#
_entry.id   AF-A0A3D4PZ11-F1
#
_cell.length_a   1.000
_cell.length_b   1.000
_cell.length_c   1.000
_cell.angle_alpha   90.00
_cell.angle_beta   90.00
_cell.angle_gamma   90.00
#
_symmetry.space_group_name_H-M   'P 1'
#
loop_
_entity.id
_entity.type
_entity.pdbx_description
1 polymer ?
#
loop_
_entity_poly.entity_id
_entity_poly.type
_entity_poly.pdbx_seq_one_letter_code
_entity_poly.pdbx_strand_id
1 'polypeptide(L)'
;MPSRNNDPVGQSLKRAAAEIIDAIVDVSAANPMVLIDGRAGAGKSTLARLVAANWPFAGRPQLVALDSLYPGWDGLDAGVERALHDVLRPHARGLLSTWRRWDWELQTEAEAHAVTPALGVILEGCGALNPATARLADVRVWVESPESSRKHRAFARDGDGFKPHWNQWAAQELRHLERHDPRALANVQVTIP
;
A
#
# COMPACT_ATOMS: atom_id res chain seq x y z
N MET A 1 -9.74 -29.10 -17.45
CA MET A 1 -8.81 -28.17 -16.77
C MET A 1 -8.83 -26.85 -17.53
N PRO A 2 -9.37 -25.74 -16.99
CA PRO A 2 -9.32 -24.47 -17.69
C PRO A 2 -7.88 -23.93 -17.68
N SER A 3 -7.46 -23.47 -18.86
CA SER A 3 -6.12 -23.01 -19.20
C SER A 3 -5.58 -21.92 -18.25
N ARG A 4 -4.33 -22.09 -17.80
CA ARG A 4 -3.52 -21.11 -17.04
C ARG A 4 -3.19 -19.82 -17.81
N ASN A 5 -3.69 -19.63 -19.04
CA ASN A 5 -3.20 -18.59 -19.96
C ASN A 5 -4.07 -17.34 -20.13
N ASN A 6 -5.23 -17.25 -19.46
CA ASN A 6 -6.18 -16.12 -19.60
C ASN A 6 -6.44 -15.36 -18.29
N ASP A 7 -5.40 -15.06 -17.51
CA ASP A 7 -5.50 -14.14 -16.36
C ASP A 7 -4.77 -12.80 -16.64
N PRO A 8 -5.42 -11.84 -17.32
CA PRO A 8 -4.84 -10.53 -17.60
C PRO A 8 -4.43 -9.75 -16.35
N VAL A 9 -5.18 -9.92 -15.24
CA VAL A 9 -4.91 -9.27 -13.96
C VAL A 9 -3.61 -9.83 -13.37
N GLY A 10 -3.50 -11.15 -13.28
CA GLY A 10 -2.30 -11.82 -12.78
C GLY A 10 -1.06 -11.53 -13.64
N GLN A 11 -1.20 -11.44 -14.96
CA GLN A 11 -0.09 -11.04 -15.83
C GLN A 11 0.32 -9.57 -15.64
N SER A 12 -0.64 -8.66 -15.45
CA SER A 12 -0.36 -7.24 -15.20
C SER A 12 0.31 -7.05 -13.84
N LEU A 13 -0.15 -7.76 -12.81
CA LEU A 13 0.45 -7.75 -11.48
C LEU A 13 1.90 -8.26 -11.48
N LYS A 14 2.20 -9.33 -12.25
CA LYS A 14 3.57 -9.85 -12.38
C LYS A 14 4.50 -8.87 -13.08
N ARG A 15 4.03 -8.23 -14.16
CA ARG A 15 4.80 -7.20 -14.88
C ARG A 15 5.06 -5.98 -13.99
N ALA A 16 4.02 -5.50 -13.31
CA ALA A 16 4.13 -4.41 -12.34
C ALA A 16 5.12 -4.76 -11.22
N ALA A 17 5.07 -5.98 -10.68
CA ALA A 17 6.02 -6.40 -9.66
C ALA A 17 7.47 -6.37 -10.18
N ALA A 18 7.72 -6.86 -11.40
CA ALA A 18 9.06 -6.81 -12.00
C ALA A 18 9.56 -5.37 -12.16
N GLU A 19 8.74 -4.46 -12.69
CA GLU A 19 9.09 -3.04 -12.84
C GLU A 19 9.44 -2.37 -11.49
N ILE A 20 8.70 -2.72 -10.42
CA ILE A 20 8.98 -2.23 -9.08
C ILE A 20 10.29 -2.80 -8.54
N ILE A 21 10.58 -4.08 -8.80
CA ILE A 21 11.85 -4.70 -8.40
C ILE A 21 13.02 -4.03 -9.10
N ASP A 22 12.92 -3.74 -10.40
CA ASP A 22 13.95 -3.01 -11.14
C ASP A 22 14.18 -1.62 -10.52
N ALA A 23 13.11 -0.87 -10.23
CA ALA A 23 13.21 0.42 -9.55
C ALA A 23 13.82 0.34 -8.14
N ILE A 24 13.55 -0.74 -7.40
CA ILE A 24 14.16 -1.00 -6.07
C ILE A 24 15.66 -1.26 -6.19
N VAL A 25 16.10 -1.97 -7.24
CA VAL A 25 17.52 -2.22 -7.50
C VAL A 25 18.24 -0.91 -7.87
N ASP A 26 17.61 -0.09 -8.72
CA ASP A 26 18.19 1.15 -9.24
C ASP A 26 18.48 2.20 -8.15
N VAL A 27 17.63 2.31 -7.11
CA VAL A 27 17.84 3.29 -6.03
C VAL A 27 19.08 3.02 -5.17
N SER A 28 19.65 1.81 -5.23
CA SER A 28 20.88 1.42 -4.51
C SER A 28 20.86 1.72 -3.00
N ALA A 29 19.67 1.80 -2.40
CA ALA A 29 19.49 1.97 -0.96
C ALA A 29 19.72 0.63 -0.23
N ALA A 30 20.38 0.67 0.92
CA ALA A 30 20.65 -0.55 1.70
C ALA A 30 19.36 -1.19 2.22
N ASN A 31 18.41 -0.35 2.66
CA ASN A 31 17.10 -0.76 3.17
C ASN A 31 16.02 0.10 2.50
N PRO A 32 15.61 -0.22 1.26
CA PRO A 32 14.68 0.62 0.50
C PRO A 32 13.31 0.76 1.16
N MET A 33 12.73 1.96 1.05
CA MET A 33 11.37 2.28 1.42
C MET A 33 10.50 2.39 0.15
N VAL A 34 9.49 1.52 0.06
CA VAL A 34 8.59 1.41 -1.08
C VAL A 34 7.17 1.74 -0.64
N LEU A 35 6.53 2.71 -1.30
CA LEU A 35 5.14 3.07 -1.07
C LEU A 35 4.28 2.65 -2.25
N ILE A 36 3.18 1.94 -2.00
CA ILE A 36 2.23 1.47 -3.01
C ILE A 36 0.85 2.03 -2.70
N ASP A 37 0.46 3.09 -3.41
CA ASP A 37 -0.86 3.73 -3.31
C ASP A 37 -1.75 3.38 -4.52
N GLY A 38 -3.03 3.64 -4.38
CA GLY A 38 -4.09 3.26 -5.29
C GLY A 38 -5.40 3.11 -4.53
N ARG A 39 -6.52 3.20 -5.24
CA ARG A 39 -7.84 3.12 -4.63
C ARG A 39 -8.19 1.71 -4.14
N ALA A 40 -9.23 1.59 -3.31
CA ALA A 40 -9.77 0.31 -2.87
C ALA A 40 -10.09 -0.58 -4.09
N GLY A 41 -9.69 -1.85 -3.99
CA GLY A 41 -9.84 -2.83 -5.08
C GLY A 41 -8.83 -2.69 -6.24
N ALA A 42 -7.86 -1.78 -6.20
CA ALA A 42 -6.89 -1.59 -7.30
C ALA A 42 -5.85 -2.74 -7.44
N GLY A 43 -5.73 -3.63 -6.44
CA GLY A 43 -4.79 -4.76 -6.48
C GLY A 43 -3.48 -4.56 -5.69
N LYS A 44 -3.35 -3.43 -4.97
CA LYS A 44 -2.17 -3.06 -4.15
C LYS A 44 -1.66 -4.18 -3.26
N SER A 45 -2.50 -4.76 -2.41
CA SER A 45 -2.07 -5.79 -1.45
C SER A 45 -1.52 -7.04 -2.16
N THR A 46 -2.05 -7.39 -3.34
CA THR A 46 -1.49 -8.49 -4.14
C THR A 46 -0.17 -8.11 -4.77
N LEU A 47 -0.06 -6.91 -5.32
CA LEU A 47 1.19 -6.38 -5.88
C LEU A 47 2.29 -6.30 -4.82
N ALA A 48 2.00 -5.74 -3.64
CA ALA A 48 2.92 -5.62 -2.53
C ALA A 48 3.44 -6.98 -2.05
N ARG A 49 2.56 -7.99 -1.97
CA ARG A 49 2.96 -9.38 -1.65
C ARG A 49 3.86 -9.98 -2.73
N LEU A 50 3.62 -9.71 -4.01
CA LEU A 50 4.48 -10.17 -5.09
C LEU A 50 5.86 -9.51 -5.04
N VAL A 51 5.93 -8.21 -4.79
CA VAL A 51 7.19 -7.48 -4.60
C VAL A 51 7.94 -8.03 -3.38
N ALA A 52 7.27 -8.21 -2.24
CA ALA A 52 7.88 -8.79 -1.04
C ALA A 52 8.41 -10.21 -1.26
N ALA A 53 7.70 -11.03 -2.06
CA ALA A 53 8.11 -12.39 -2.36
C ALA A 53 9.31 -12.48 -3.31
N ASN A 54 9.52 -11.46 -4.15
CA ASN A 54 10.61 -11.38 -5.11
C ASN A 54 11.66 -10.33 -4.71
N TRP A 55 11.73 -9.98 -3.43
CA TRP A 55 12.62 -8.93 -2.92
C TRP A 55 14.08 -9.20 -3.32
N PRO A 56 14.81 -8.20 -3.87
CA PRO A 56 16.11 -8.45 -4.49
C PRO A 56 17.26 -8.50 -3.49
N PHE A 57 17.03 -8.15 -2.22
CA PHE A 57 18.05 -8.07 -1.19
C PHE A 57 17.93 -9.18 -0.14
N ALA A 58 19.01 -9.37 0.63
CA ALA A 58 19.01 -10.30 1.75
C ALA A 58 18.03 -9.85 2.84
N GLY A 59 17.25 -10.80 3.37
CA GLY A 59 16.17 -10.51 4.32
C GLY A 59 14.86 -10.20 3.63
N ARG A 60 13.74 -10.50 4.30
CA ARG A 60 12.41 -10.17 3.79
C ARG A 60 12.07 -8.73 4.16
N PRO A 61 11.47 -7.95 3.25
CA PRO A 61 11.01 -6.62 3.58
C PRO A 61 9.85 -6.69 4.58
N GLN A 62 9.69 -5.62 5.34
CA GLN A 62 8.60 -5.46 6.29
C GLN A 62 7.40 -4.86 5.56
N LEU A 63 6.36 -5.67 5.35
CA LEU A 63 5.14 -5.25 4.68
C LEU A 63 4.13 -4.73 5.70
N VAL A 64 3.77 -3.44 5.58
CA VAL A 64 2.77 -2.77 6.40
C VAL A 64 1.59 -2.38 5.51
N ALA A 65 0.40 -2.88 5.83
CA ALA A 65 -0.83 -2.49 5.14
C ALA A 65 -1.55 -1.39 5.95
N LEU A 66 -1.87 -0.26 5.33
CA LEU A 66 -2.59 0.83 5.99
C LEU A 66 -4.01 0.42 6.44
N ASP A 67 -4.61 -0.59 5.80
CA ASP A 67 -5.87 -1.21 6.25
C ASP A 67 -5.79 -1.65 7.73
N SER A 68 -4.59 -1.97 8.24
CA SER A 68 -4.32 -2.33 9.64
C SER A 68 -4.07 -1.13 10.55
N LEU A 69 -4.05 0.10 10.03
CA LEU A 69 -3.70 1.32 10.78
C LEU A 69 -4.87 2.33 10.85
N TYR A 70 -5.84 2.26 9.93
CA TYR A 70 -6.98 3.17 9.91
C TYR A 70 -7.87 2.98 11.14
N PRO A 71 -8.06 4.01 11.98
CA PRO A 71 -9.01 3.95 13.08
C PRO A 71 -10.45 4.10 12.56
N GLY A 72 -11.02 3.00 12.09
CA GLY A 72 -12.39 2.94 11.59
C GLY A 72 -12.57 3.55 10.19
N TRP A 73 -13.83 3.65 9.78
CA TRP A 73 -14.19 3.99 8.39
C TRP A 73 -13.89 5.43 7.98
N ASP A 74 -13.69 6.36 8.93
CA ASP A 74 -13.22 7.74 8.67
C ASP A 74 -11.70 7.90 8.91
N GLY A 75 -11.01 6.78 9.06
CA GLY A 75 -9.65 6.73 9.55
C GLY A 75 -8.55 6.94 8.51
N LEU A 76 -8.84 7.29 7.25
CA LEU A 76 -7.82 7.31 6.19
C LEU A 76 -6.63 8.21 6.56
N ASP A 77 -6.88 9.51 6.80
CA ASP A 77 -5.84 10.47 7.14
C ASP A 77 -5.13 10.08 8.46
N ALA A 78 -5.89 9.62 9.45
CA ALA A 78 -5.34 9.21 10.74
C ALA A 78 -4.43 7.98 10.65
N GLY A 79 -4.77 6.98 9.83
CA GLY A 79 -3.94 5.81 9.59
C GLY A 79 -2.67 6.15 8.81
N VAL A 80 -2.75 7.08 7.85
CA VAL A 80 -1.56 7.58 7.14
C VAL A 80 -0.64 8.35 8.08
N GLU A 81 -1.19 9.21 8.95
CA GLU A 81 -0.38 9.92 9.96
C GLU A 81 0.30 8.94 10.93
N ARG A 82 -0.40 7.89 11.38
CA ARG A 82 0.20 6.81 12.19
C ARG A 82 1.36 6.15 11.45
N ALA A 83 1.17 5.75 10.20
CA ALA A 83 2.24 5.15 9.40
C ALA A 83 3.44 6.10 9.23
N LEU A 84 3.19 7.38 8.95
CA LEU A 84 4.24 8.38 8.83
C LEU A 84 5.04 8.53 10.13
N HIS A 85 4.38 8.57 11.28
CA HIS A 85 5.00 8.83 12.56
C HIS A 85 5.69 7.60 13.17
N ASP A 86 5.08 6.43 13.04
CA ASP A 86 5.47 5.20 13.74
C ASP A 86 6.31 4.27 12.86
N VAL A 87 6.24 4.41 11.54
CA VAL A 87 6.96 3.54 10.58
C VAL A 87 7.94 4.34 9.74
N LEU A 88 7.46 5.31 8.95
CA LEU A 88 8.29 5.91 7.89
C LEU A 88 9.36 6.86 8.43
N ARG A 89 9.00 7.80 9.33
CA ARG A 89 9.99 8.74 9.91
C ARG A 89 11.07 8.03 10.73
N PRO A 90 10.77 7.04 11.60
CA PRO A 90 11.80 6.29 12.30
C PRO A 90 12.69 5.49 11.36
N HIS A 91 12.11 4.79 10.38
CA HIS A 91 12.88 4.00 9.40
C HIS A 91 13.84 4.88 8.59
N ALA A 92 13.37 6.02 8.09
CA ALA A 92 14.20 7.01 7.38
C ALA A 92 15.34 7.59 8.25
N ARG A 93 15.23 7.51 9.58
CA ARG A 93 16.27 7.92 10.55
C ARG A 93 17.15 6.77 11.02
N GLY A 94 16.95 5.55 10.52
CA GLY A 94 17.69 4.37 10.96
C GLY A 94 17.33 3.93 12.38
N LEU A 95 16.09 4.17 12.83
CA LEU A 95 15.64 3.85 14.19
C LEU A 95 14.69 2.64 14.19
N LEU A 96 14.83 1.80 15.23
CA LEU A 96 13.82 0.79 15.57
C LEU A 96 12.54 1.50 16.03
N SER A 97 11.39 1.05 15.53
CA SER A 97 10.09 1.58 15.95
C SER A 97 9.04 0.50 16.10
N THR A 98 7.86 0.88 16.56
CA THR A 98 6.69 0.02 16.67
C THR A 98 5.45 0.76 16.19
N TRP A 99 4.51 0.04 15.57
CA TRP A 99 3.18 0.53 15.24
C TRP A 99 2.13 -0.43 15.80
N ARG A 100 0.89 0.06 16.00
CA ARG A 100 -0.21 -0.77 16.53
C ARG A 100 -1.25 -1.05 15.48
N ARG A 101 -1.73 -2.30 15.45
CA ARG A 101 -2.86 -2.70 14.61
C ARG A 101 -4.15 -2.07 15.13
N TRP A 102 -5.02 -1.65 14.23
CA TRP A 102 -6.41 -1.35 14.52
C TRP A 102 -7.26 -2.63 14.46
N ASP A 103 -8.01 -2.88 15.51
CA ASP A 103 -9.01 -3.93 15.54
C ASP A 103 -10.34 -3.41 15.00
N TRP A 104 -10.72 -3.89 13.81
CA TRP A 104 -11.97 -3.48 13.17
C TRP A 104 -13.22 -4.06 13.84
N GLU A 105 -13.12 -5.17 14.58
CA GLU A 105 -14.26 -5.76 15.29
C GLU A 105 -14.51 -5.03 16.60
N LEU A 106 -13.43 -4.77 17.36
CA LEU A 106 -13.49 -4.11 18.66
C LEU A 106 -13.40 -2.59 18.60
N GLN A 107 -13.11 -2.02 17.42
CA GLN A 107 -12.92 -0.58 17.19
C GLN A 107 -11.92 0.04 18.19
N THR A 108 -10.76 -0.62 18.35
CA THR A 108 -9.71 -0.21 19.30
C THR A 108 -8.32 -0.56 18.80
N GLU A 109 -7.27 -0.02 19.43
CA GLU A 109 -5.90 -0.47 19.20
C GLU A 109 -5.69 -1.89 19.76
N ALA A 110 -4.94 -2.69 19.02
CA ALA A 110 -4.59 -4.07 19.36
C ALA A 110 -3.07 -4.22 19.57
N GLU A 111 -2.50 -5.35 19.15
CA GLU A 111 -1.09 -5.65 19.33
C GLU A 111 -0.16 -4.68 18.59
N ALA A 112 1.07 -4.55 19.12
CA ALA A 112 2.13 -3.76 18.51
C ALA A 112 3.07 -4.65 17.66
N HIS A 113 3.52 -4.11 16.54
CA HIS A 113 4.47 -4.75 15.63
C HIS A 113 5.74 -3.90 15.54
N ALA A 114 6.90 -4.55 15.68
CA ALA A 114 8.19 -3.88 15.53
C ALA A 114 8.56 -3.68 14.06
N VAL A 115 9.25 -2.57 13.77
CA VAL A 115 9.84 -2.25 12.47
C VAL A 115 11.31 -1.94 12.68
N THR A 116 12.19 -2.79 12.16
CA THR A 116 13.64 -2.62 12.22
C THR A 116 14.15 -1.79 11.04
N PRO A 117 15.11 -0.87 11.23
CA PRO A 117 15.74 -0.13 10.14
C PRO A 117 16.72 -0.99 9.32
N ALA A 118 17.02 -2.21 9.78
CA ALA A 118 17.95 -3.15 9.13
C ALA A 118 17.32 -3.94 7.96
N LEU A 119 16.04 -3.70 7.66
CA LEU A 119 15.32 -4.32 6.55
C LEU A 119 14.58 -3.23 5.76
N GLY A 120 14.35 -3.48 4.47
CA GLY A 120 13.45 -2.64 3.67
C GLY A 120 12.02 -2.63 4.19
N VAL A 121 11.25 -1.61 3.82
CA VAL A 121 9.84 -1.44 4.20
C VAL A 121 9.00 -1.29 2.94
N ILE A 122 7.88 -1.99 2.89
CA ILE A 122 6.81 -1.79 1.91
C ILE A 122 5.58 -1.31 2.67
N LEU A 123 5.12 -0.09 2.41
CA LEU A 123 3.83 0.41 2.90
C LEU A 123 2.83 0.39 1.75
N GLU A 124 1.69 -0.27 1.93
CA GLU A 124 0.64 -0.32 0.92
C GLU A 124 -0.71 0.11 1.50
N GLY A 125 -1.50 0.83 0.70
CA GLY A 125 -2.84 1.24 1.11
C GLY A 125 -3.27 2.57 0.51
N CYS A 126 -4.54 2.92 0.68
CA CYS A 126 -5.04 4.20 0.18
C CYS A 126 -4.47 5.36 1.01
N GLY A 127 -3.92 6.39 0.38
CA GLY A 127 -3.30 7.48 1.13
C GLY A 127 -1.81 7.31 1.36
N ALA A 128 -1.22 6.18 0.94
CA ALA A 128 0.20 5.92 1.13
C ALA A 128 1.11 6.97 0.48
N LEU A 129 0.68 7.60 -0.63
CA LEU A 129 1.43 8.64 -1.31
C LEU A 129 0.84 10.03 -1.06
N ASN A 130 1.45 10.80 -0.16
CA ASN A 130 1.21 12.22 0.00
C ASN A 130 2.56 12.98 0.00
N PRO A 131 2.58 14.33 -0.03
CA PRO A 131 3.84 15.08 -0.09
C PRO A 131 4.81 14.80 1.06
N ALA A 132 4.32 14.42 2.24
CA ALA A 132 5.16 14.10 3.39
C ALA A 132 5.76 12.69 3.29
N THR A 133 4.96 11.68 2.92
CA THR A 133 5.44 10.29 2.79
C THR A 133 6.31 10.12 1.55
N ALA A 134 5.97 10.79 0.45
CA ALA A 134 6.72 10.75 -0.81
C ALA A 134 8.18 11.25 -0.65
N ARG A 135 8.44 12.19 0.25
CA ARG A 135 9.80 12.70 0.53
C ARG A 135 10.71 11.69 1.23
N LEU A 136 10.12 10.67 1.87
CA LEU A 136 10.86 9.64 2.60
C LEU A 136 11.09 8.37 1.76
N ALA A 137 10.34 8.20 0.68
CA ALA A 137 10.30 6.97 -0.08
C ALA A 137 11.25 6.97 -1.28
N ASP A 138 11.98 5.86 -1.42
CA ASP A 138 12.87 5.61 -2.56
C ASP A 138 12.05 5.26 -3.82
N VAL A 139 11.04 4.40 -3.65
CA VAL A 139 10.15 3.96 -4.74
C VAL A 139 8.69 4.29 -4.39
N ARG A 140 8.01 4.99 -5.30
CA ARG A 140 6.67 5.54 -5.13
C ARG A 140 5.78 5.05 -6.25
N VAL A 141 4.86 4.17 -5.92
CA VAL A 141 4.04 3.44 -6.88
C VAL A 141 2.59 3.91 -6.81
N TRP A 142 2.06 4.31 -7.96
CA TRP A 142 0.63 4.49 -8.14
C TRP A 142 0.04 3.28 -8.89
N VAL A 143 -0.96 2.64 -8.30
CA VAL A 143 -1.71 1.53 -8.90
C VAL A 143 -3.05 2.06 -9.40
N GLU A 144 -3.13 2.24 -10.71
CA GLU A 144 -4.35 2.62 -11.42
C GLU A 144 -5.20 1.40 -11.74
N SER A 145 -6.52 1.53 -11.64
CA SER A 145 -7.43 0.48 -12.08
C SER A 145 -8.83 1.02 -12.40
N PRO A 146 -9.49 0.52 -13.47
CA PRO A 146 -10.82 0.99 -13.84
C PRO A 146 -11.83 0.92 -12.69
N GLU A 147 -12.71 1.90 -12.60
CA GLU A 147 -13.67 2.01 -11.50
C GLU A 147 -14.59 0.77 -11.40
N SER A 148 -15.10 0.29 -12.53
CA SER A 148 -15.95 -0.91 -12.58
C SER A 148 -15.19 -2.13 -12.05
N SER A 149 -13.96 -2.33 -12.49
CA SER A 149 -13.08 -3.45 -12.08
C SER A 149 -12.77 -3.39 -10.58
N ARG A 150 -12.32 -2.24 -10.06
CA ARG A 150 -11.94 -2.11 -8.66
C ARG A 150 -13.14 -2.23 -7.72
N LYS A 151 -14.30 -1.67 -8.09
CA LYS A 151 -15.53 -1.77 -7.28
C LYS A 151 -16.00 -3.22 -7.18
N HIS A 152 -15.98 -3.94 -8.30
CA HIS A 152 -16.31 -5.37 -8.32
C HIS A 152 -15.37 -6.16 -7.39
N ARG A 153 -14.05 -5.94 -7.49
CA ARG A 153 -13.07 -6.62 -6.62
C ARG A 153 -13.20 -6.26 -5.15
N ALA A 154 -13.44 -4.99 -4.83
CA ALA A 154 -13.60 -4.55 -3.45
C ALA A 154 -14.83 -5.23 -2.79
N PHE A 155 -15.95 -5.29 -3.50
CA PHE A 155 -17.14 -5.99 -3.00
C PHE A 155 -16.97 -7.51 -2.92
N ALA A 156 -16.25 -8.12 -3.88
CA ALA A 156 -15.97 -9.55 -3.84
C ALA A 156 -15.04 -9.93 -2.67
N ARG A 157 -14.13 -9.03 -2.27
CA ARG A 157 -13.18 -9.25 -1.17
C ARG A 157 -13.79 -8.98 0.20
N ASP A 158 -14.39 -7.80 0.37
CA ASP A 158 -14.76 -7.28 1.70
C ASP A 158 -16.25 -7.47 2.03
N GLY A 159 -17.02 -7.98 1.06
CA GLY A 159 -18.39 -8.45 1.27
C GLY A 159 -19.36 -7.39 1.80
N ASP A 160 -20.36 -7.86 2.55
CA ASP A 160 -21.46 -7.02 3.06
C ASP A 160 -21.03 -6.05 4.16
N GLY A 161 -19.90 -6.31 4.84
CA GLY A 161 -19.35 -5.40 5.86
C GLY A 161 -18.86 -4.07 5.27
N PHE A 162 -18.38 -4.07 4.03
CA PHE A 162 -17.88 -2.86 3.37
C PHE A 162 -18.95 -2.08 2.60
N LYS A 163 -19.97 -2.75 2.07
CA LYS A 163 -21.01 -2.10 1.23
C LYS A 163 -21.65 -0.86 1.87
N PRO A 164 -22.02 -0.84 3.17
CA PRO A 164 -22.59 0.34 3.82
C PRO A 164 -21.63 1.53 3.85
N HIS A 165 -20.33 1.28 3.89
CA HIS A 165 -19.28 2.28 4.05
C HIS A 165 -18.63 2.70 2.72
N TRP A 166 -19.04 2.12 1.59
CA TRP A 166 -18.44 2.41 0.28
C TRP A 166 -18.40 3.91 -0.03
N ASN A 167 -19.51 4.62 0.13
CA ASN A 167 -19.59 6.04 -0.20
C ASN A 167 -18.72 6.90 0.73
N GLN A 168 -18.73 6.57 2.03
CA GLN A 168 -17.92 7.23 3.05
C GLN A 168 -16.42 7.06 2.77
N TRP A 169 -16.00 5.83 2.44
CA TRP A 169 -14.62 5.53 2.07
C TRP A 169 -14.23 6.22 0.77
N ALA A 170 -15.05 6.08 -0.28
CA ALA A 170 -14.80 6.69 -1.59
C ALA A 170 -14.65 8.22 -1.50
N ALA A 171 -15.41 8.88 -0.61
CA ALA A 171 -15.26 10.32 -0.36
C ALA A 171 -13.89 10.69 0.23
N GLN A 172 -13.30 9.85 1.08
CA GLN A 172 -11.93 10.06 1.58
C GLN A 172 -10.89 9.84 0.49
N GLU A 173 -11.05 8.80 -0.34
CA GLU A 173 -10.17 8.58 -1.50
C GLU A 173 -10.15 9.79 -2.43
N LEU A 174 -11.33 10.38 -2.71
CA LEU A 174 -11.44 11.57 -3.56
C LEU A 174 -10.73 12.77 -2.94
N ARG A 175 -10.92 13.03 -1.64
CA ARG A 175 -10.19 14.09 -0.94
C ARG A 175 -8.67 13.89 -1.00
N HIS A 176 -8.21 12.66 -0.83
CA HIS A 176 -6.79 12.31 -0.97
C HIS A 176 -6.27 12.64 -2.38
N LEU A 177 -6.99 12.21 -3.42
CA LEU A 177 -6.65 12.49 -4.81
C LEU A 177 -6.57 14.00 -5.09
N GLU A 178 -7.59 14.75 -4.69
CA GLU A 178 -7.69 16.20 -4.90
C GLU A 178 -6.60 16.97 -4.15
N ARG A 179 -6.31 16.57 -2.91
CA ARG A 179 -5.37 17.27 -2.03
C ARG A 179 -3.91 16.96 -2.36
N HIS A 180 -3.61 15.74 -2.78
CA HIS A 180 -2.25 15.23 -2.82
C HIS A 180 -1.73 14.83 -4.20
N ASP A 181 -2.61 14.68 -5.19
CA ASP A 181 -2.26 14.20 -6.54
C ASP A 181 -1.24 13.03 -6.50
N PRO A 182 -1.59 11.90 -5.83
CA PRO A 182 -0.65 10.80 -5.56
C PRO A 182 -0.05 10.21 -6.83
N ARG A 183 -0.77 10.30 -7.95
CA ARG A 183 -0.29 9.86 -9.26
C ARG A 183 0.91 10.71 -9.72
N ALA A 184 0.86 12.03 -9.54
CA ALA A 184 1.99 12.91 -9.86
C ALA A 184 3.19 12.72 -8.93
N LEU A 185 2.97 12.21 -7.71
CA LEU A 185 4.06 11.88 -6.77
C LEU A 185 4.79 10.57 -7.11
N ALA A 186 4.16 9.68 -7.89
CA ALA A 186 4.72 8.37 -8.22
C ALA A 186 5.84 8.44 -9.26
N ASN A 187 6.91 7.67 -9.05
CA ASN A 187 7.93 7.41 -10.08
C ASN A 187 7.68 6.10 -10.85
N VAL A 188 6.79 5.24 -10.35
CA VAL A 188 6.31 4.03 -11.03
C VAL A 188 4.78 4.10 -11.10
N GLN A 189 4.21 4.04 -12.30
CA GLN A 189 2.75 4.06 -12.49
C GLN A 189 2.33 2.79 -13.22
N VAL A 190 1.55 1.94 -12.55
CA VAL A 190 1.11 0.66 -13.10
C VAL A 190 -0.40 0.62 -13.25
N THR A 191 -0.88 -0.03 -14.30
CA THR A 191 -2.32 -0.21 -14.54
C THR A 191 -2.70 -1.67 -14.39
N ILE A 192 -3.70 -1.95 -13.54
CA ILE A 192 -4.27 -3.28 -13.35
C ILE A 192 -5.69 -3.29 -13.95
N PRO A 193 -5.97 -4.13 -14.95
CA PRO A 193 -7.28 -4.16 -15.63
C PRO A 193 -8.43 -4.60 -14.71
#